data_AF-A0A194Q785-F1
#
_entry.id   AF-A0A194Q785-F1
#
_cell.length_a   1.000
_cell.length_b   1.000
_cell.length_c   1.000
_cell.angle_alpha   90.00
_cell.angle_beta   90.00
_cell.angle_gamma   90.00
#
_symmetry.space_group_name_H-M   'P 1'
#
loop_
_entity.id
_entity.type
_entity.pdbx_description
1 polymer ?
#
loop_
_entity_poly.entity_id
_entity_poly.type
_entity_poly.pdbx_seq_one_letter_code
_entity_poly.pdbx_strand_id
1 'polypeptide(L)'
;MSTKIIKPNAAEADSFETSISQALVELETNSDLKAQLRELYITKAKEIELHNKKSIIIYVPMPKLKAFQKIQIRLVRELEKKFSGKHVVFIGDRKILPKPSHKTRVANKQKRPRSSDCALQMSTKIIKPNAAEADSFETSISQALVELETNSDLKAQLRELYITKAKEIELHNKKSIIIYVPMPKLKAFQKIQIRLVRELEKKFSGKHVVFIGDRKILPKPSHKTRVANKQKRPRSRTLTSVYDAILEDLVFPAEIVGKRIRVKLDGSQLIKVHLDKNQQTTIEHKVDTFQSVYKKLTGREVTFEFPEPYL
;
A
#
# COMPACT_ATOMS: atom_id res chain seq x y z
N MET A 1 -49.36 11.85 14.47
CA MET A 1 -48.77 13.12 14.91
C MET A 1 -47.41 13.25 14.27
N SER A 2 -47.16 14.29 13.47
CA SER A 2 -45.85 14.51 12.85
C SER A 2 -44.83 14.92 13.91
N THR A 3 -43.85 14.07 14.23
CA THR A 3 -42.76 14.43 15.14
C THR A 3 -41.63 15.10 14.36
N LYS A 4 -41.24 16.32 14.74
CA LYS A 4 -40.15 17.08 14.09
C LYS A 4 -38.76 16.77 14.63
N ILE A 5 -38.61 15.64 15.30
CA ILE A 5 -37.33 15.18 15.85
C ILE A 5 -36.95 13.83 15.24
N ILE A 6 -35.72 13.74 14.71
CA ILE A 6 -35.17 12.51 14.13
C ILE A 6 -33.77 12.28 14.73
N LYS A 7 -33.65 11.25 15.57
CA LYS A 7 -32.39 10.86 16.19
C LYS A 7 -31.61 9.87 15.31
N PRO A 8 -30.27 10.02 15.15
CA PRO A 8 -29.49 9.22 14.22
C PRO A 8 -29.26 7.73 14.61
N ASN A 9 -29.77 7.24 15.75
CA ASN A 9 -29.54 5.86 16.23
C ASN A 9 -30.79 5.20 16.87
N ALA A 10 -32.02 5.59 16.48
CA ALA A 10 -33.28 5.10 17.05
C ALA A 10 -33.44 5.26 18.58
N ALA A 11 -32.66 6.14 19.20
CA ALA A 11 -32.84 6.49 20.61
C ALA A 11 -34.17 7.24 20.83
N GLU A 12 -34.80 7.03 21.97
CA GLU A 12 -36.03 7.73 22.36
C GLU A 12 -35.76 9.22 22.64
N ALA A 13 -36.74 10.08 22.36
CA ALA A 13 -36.65 11.53 22.58
C ALA A 13 -36.89 11.86 24.06
N ASP A 14 -36.12 12.80 24.60
CA ASP A 14 -36.32 13.24 25.98
C ASP A 14 -37.63 14.04 26.07
N SER A 15 -38.25 14.12 27.26
CA SER A 15 -39.50 14.87 27.47
C SER A 15 -39.38 16.35 27.04
N PHE A 16 -38.21 16.94 27.26
CA PHE A 16 -37.85 18.29 26.83
C PHE A 16 -37.78 18.43 25.29
N GLU A 17 -37.15 17.47 24.62
CA GLU A 17 -37.03 17.46 23.17
C GLU A 17 -38.40 17.27 22.50
N THR A 18 -39.26 16.49 23.14
CA THR A 18 -40.65 16.28 22.71
C THR A 18 -41.45 17.59 22.81
N SER A 19 -41.29 18.36 23.88
CA SER A 19 -41.91 19.69 24.03
C SER A 19 -41.47 20.68 22.94
N ILE A 20 -40.19 20.71 22.59
CA ILE A 20 -39.67 21.55 21.49
C ILE A 20 -40.22 21.09 20.13
N SER A 21 -40.34 19.77 19.93
CA SER A 21 -40.89 19.21 18.71
C SER A 21 -42.37 19.57 18.53
N GLN A 22 -43.16 19.55 19.60
CA GLN A 22 -44.56 19.95 19.60
C GLN A 22 -44.70 21.45 19.30
N ALA A 23 -43.88 22.29 19.94
CA ALA A 23 -43.87 23.73 19.69
C ALA A 23 -43.62 24.08 18.20
N LEU A 24 -42.79 23.31 17.50
CA LEU A 24 -42.49 23.50 16.07
C LEU A 24 -43.54 22.93 15.12
N VAL A 25 -44.35 21.98 15.59
CA VAL A 25 -45.52 21.48 14.86
C VAL A 25 -46.64 22.50 14.93
N GLU A 26 -46.87 23.10 16.10
CA GLU A 26 -47.83 24.20 16.28
C GLU A 26 -47.46 25.46 15.50
N LEU A 27 -46.16 25.75 15.34
CA LEU A 27 -45.72 26.88 14.49
C LEU A 27 -45.92 26.59 12.99
N GLU A 28 -45.96 25.32 12.57
CA GLU A 28 -46.26 24.95 11.19
C GLU A 28 -47.75 25.13 10.84
N THR A 29 -48.63 24.93 11.81
CA THR A 29 -50.08 25.07 11.60
C THR A 29 -50.50 26.53 11.53
N ASN A 30 -49.78 27.43 12.19
CA ASN A 30 -50.23 28.80 12.46
C ASN A 30 -49.53 29.90 11.62
N SER A 31 -48.59 29.56 10.73
CA SER A 31 -47.75 30.56 10.05
C SER A 31 -47.66 30.42 8.52
N ASP A 32 -47.35 31.53 7.83
CA ASP A 32 -47.00 31.61 6.41
C ASP A 32 -45.74 30.79 6.03
N LEU A 33 -45.05 30.23 7.03
CA LEU A 33 -43.83 29.44 6.91
C LEU A 33 -44.10 27.94 6.72
N LYS A 34 -45.37 27.53 6.61
CA LYS A 34 -45.82 26.14 6.46
C LYS A 34 -45.02 25.36 5.40
N ALA A 35 -44.81 25.93 4.22
CA ALA A 35 -44.07 25.28 3.14
C ALA A 35 -42.59 25.04 3.48
N GLN A 36 -41.98 25.94 4.25
CA GLN A 36 -40.57 25.88 4.60
C GLN A 36 -40.31 25.01 5.84
N LEU A 37 -41.27 24.94 6.77
CA LEU A 37 -41.19 24.17 8.01
C LEU A 37 -41.57 22.69 7.87
N ARG A 38 -42.24 22.30 6.78
CA ARG A 38 -42.62 20.90 6.49
C ARG A 38 -41.45 19.95 6.35
N GLU A 39 -40.36 20.42 5.75
CA GLU A 39 -39.16 19.59 5.48
C GLU A 39 -38.10 19.67 6.58
N LEU A 40 -38.33 20.49 7.60
CA LEU A 40 -37.35 20.83 8.61
C LEU A 40 -37.60 20.02 9.88
N TYR A 41 -36.58 19.27 10.28
CA TYR A 41 -36.55 18.50 11.53
C TYR A 41 -35.25 18.77 12.29
N ILE A 42 -35.27 18.48 13.57
CA ILE A 42 -34.19 18.67 14.54
C ILE A 42 -33.58 17.32 14.88
N THR A 43 -32.27 17.29 15.14
CA THR A 43 -31.59 16.06 15.60
C THR A 43 -31.58 15.93 17.11
N LYS A 44 -31.35 17.04 17.82
CA LYS A 44 -31.21 17.09 19.27
C LYS A 44 -31.58 18.48 19.81
N ALA A 45 -32.08 18.55 21.04
CA ALA A 45 -32.14 19.82 21.76
C ALA A 45 -31.50 19.67 23.14
N LYS A 46 -30.85 20.73 23.62
CA LYS A 46 -30.24 20.78 24.96
C LYS A 46 -30.55 22.10 25.63
N GLU A 47 -30.93 22.03 26.89
CA GLU A 47 -30.93 23.21 27.76
C GLU A 47 -29.55 23.34 28.41
N ILE A 48 -28.99 24.56 28.39
CA ILE A 48 -27.72 24.89 29.03
C ILE A 48 -27.94 26.12 29.91
N GLU A 49 -27.47 26.05 31.15
CA GLU A 49 -27.47 27.18 32.08
C GLU A 49 -26.15 27.95 31.90
N LEU A 50 -26.25 29.22 31.49
CA LEU A 50 -25.12 30.13 31.35
C LEU A 50 -25.23 31.20 32.43
N HIS A 51 -24.41 31.10 33.47
CA HIS A 51 -24.30 32.04 34.61
C HIS A 51 -25.66 32.51 35.19
N ASN A 52 -26.32 33.50 34.57
CA ASN A 52 -27.60 34.07 35.04
C ASN A 52 -28.78 33.88 34.06
N LYS A 53 -28.64 33.13 32.95
CA LYS A 53 -29.70 32.90 31.96
C LYS A 53 -29.70 31.46 31.45
N LYS A 54 -30.88 30.91 31.19
CA LYS A 54 -31.04 29.59 30.55
C LYS A 54 -31.14 29.75 29.04
N SER A 55 -30.41 28.91 28.31
CA SER A 55 -30.38 28.91 26.84
C SER A 55 -30.74 27.55 26.28
N ILE A 56 -31.55 27.53 25.23
CA ILE A 56 -31.93 26.33 24.50
C ILE A 56 -31.09 26.25 23.23
N ILE A 57 -30.28 25.19 23.11
CA ILE A 57 -29.53 24.87 21.91
C ILE A 57 -30.27 23.81 21.12
N ILE A 58 -30.68 24.17 19.92
CA ILE A 58 -31.35 23.28 18.97
C ILE A 58 -30.35 22.86 17.89
N TYR A 59 -30.13 21.55 17.76
CA TYR A 59 -29.21 20.97 16.79
C TYR A 59 -29.94 20.60 15.50
N VAL A 60 -29.46 21.17 14.40
CA VAL A 60 -30.07 21.02 13.07
C VAL A 60 -29.17 20.17 12.18
N PRO A 61 -29.71 19.22 11.37
CA PRO A 61 -28.91 18.50 10.39
C PRO A 61 -28.19 19.45 9.42
N MET A 62 -26.89 19.23 9.22
CA MET A 62 -26.07 20.05 8.30
C MET A 62 -26.67 20.28 6.90
N PRO A 63 -27.26 19.26 6.23
CA PRO A 63 -27.89 19.45 4.92
C PRO A 63 -29.02 20.49 4.92
N LYS A 64 -29.69 20.69 6.06
CA LYS A 64 -30.84 21.59 6.22
C LYS A 64 -30.48 22.92 6.89
N LEU A 65 -29.24 23.12 7.35
CA LEU A 65 -28.81 24.32 8.08
C LEU A 65 -29.03 25.62 7.29
N LYS A 66 -28.74 25.63 5.99
CA LYS A 66 -28.95 26.81 5.13
C LYS A 66 -30.43 27.18 5.00
N ALA A 67 -31.34 26.20 5.05
CA ALA A 67 -32.78 26.45 5.03
C ALA A 67 -33.25 27.03 6.38
N PHE A 68 -32.75 26.49 7.50
CA PHE A 68 -33.03 27.04 8.83
C PHE A 68 -32.53 28.47 9.02
N GLN A 69 -31.33 28.80 8.52
CA GLN A 69 -30.77 30.15 8.63
C GLN A 69 -31.63 31.24 7.98
N LYS A 70 -32.30 30.94 6.86
CA LYS A 70 -33.21 31.88 6.19
C LYS A 70 -34.41 32.28 7.05
N ILE A 71 -34.82 31.40 7.97
CA ILE A 71 -36.05 31.53 8.78
C ILE A 71 -35.70 31.77 10.26
N GLN A 72 -34.41 31.70 10.60
CA GLN A 72 -33.89 31.68 11.96
C GLN A 72 -34.37 32.87 12.79
N ILE A 73 -34.34 34.09 12.26
CA ILE A 73 -34.74 35.30 13.00
C ILE A 73 -36.21 35.21 13.46
N ARG A 74 -37.09 34.69 12.60
CA ARG A 74 -38.52 34.54 12.92
C ARG A 74 -38.75 33.40 13.90
N LEU A 75 -38.12 32.25 13.67
CA LEU A 75 -38.24 31.08 14.55
C LEU A 75 -37.69 31.33 15.95
N VAL A 76 -36.55 32.03 16.07
CA VAL A 76 -35.99 32.40 17.38
C VAL A 76 -36.98 33.29 18.13
N ARG A 77 -37.55 34.31 17.49
CA ARG A 77 -38.53 35.21 18.12
C ARG A 77 -39.78 34.47 18.61
N GLU A 78 -40.30 33.54 17.83
CA GLU A 78 -41.50 32.77 18.20
C GLU A 78 -41.22 31.76 19.32
N LEU A 79 -40.07 31.08 19.26
CA LEU A 79 -39.68 30.14 20.30
C LEU A 79 -39.30 30.85 21.61
N GLU A 80 -38.64 32.00 21.57
CA GLU A 80 -38.34 32.81 22.77
C GLU A 80 -39.62 33.36 23.43
N LYS A 81 -40.68 33.63 22.65
CA LYS A 81 -42.01 33.98 23.19
C LYS A 81 -42.68 32.79 23.88
N LYS A 82 -42.58 31.58 23.31
CA LYS A 82 -43.16 30.35 23.88
C LYS A 82 -42.39 29.86 25.12
N PHE A 83 -41.08 30.02 25.14
CA PHE A 83 -40.20 29.60 26.22
C PHE A 83 -39.70 30.83 26.99
N SER A 84 -40.61 31.40 27.80
CA SER A 84 -40.48 32.63 28.59
C SER A 84 -39.07 32.91 29.15
N GLY A 85 -38.30 33.72 28.41
CA GLY A 85 -37.01 34.24 28.88
C GLY A 85 -35.80 33.33 28.65
N LYS A 86 -35.96 32.20 27.93
CA LYS A 86 -34.83 31.36 27.50
C LYS A 86 -34.35 31.78 26.12
N HIS A 87 -33.04 32.01 25.97
CA HIS A 87 -32.46 32.36 24.66
C HIS A 87 -32.36 31.12 23.77
N VAL A 88 -32.83 31.21 22.51
CA VAL A 88 -32.84 30.07 21.59
C VAL A 88 -31.76 30.20 20.53
N VAL A 89 -30.88 29.21 20.44
CA VAL A 89 -29.77 29.17 19.48
C VAL A 89 -29.84 27.91 18.62
N PHE A 90 -29.78 28.09 17.30
CA PHE A 90 -29.68 26.99 16.34
C PHE A 90 -28.21 26.72 15.99
N ILE A 91 -27.77 25.47 16.16
CA ILE A 91 -26.42 25.02 15.83
C ILE A 91 -26.50 23.85 14.83
N GLY A 92 -25.66 23.87 13.80
CA GLY A 92 -25.54 22.72 12.90
C GLY A 92 -24.89 21.53 13.60
N ASP A 93 -25.55 20.38 13.57
CA ASP A 93 -25.05 19.15 14.18
C ASP A 93 -23.80 18.65 13.43
N ARG A 94 -22.64 18.72 14.08
CA ARG A 94 -21.34 18.31 13.52
C ARG A 94 -20.88 17.06 14.23
N LYS A 95 -20.80 15.95 13.48
CA LYS A 95 -20.08 14.76 13.95
C LYS A 95 -18.58 15.04 13.93
N ILE A 96 -18.00 15.32 15.09
CA ILE A 96 -16.55 15.43 15.24
C ILE A 96 -15.98 14.02 15.09
N LEU A 97 -15.35 13.77 13.94
CA LEU A 97 -14.60 12.53 13.76
C LEU A 97 -13.34 12.60 14.63
N PRO A 98 -13.05 11.59 15.46
CA PRO A 98 -11.82 11.57 16.23
C PRO A 98 -10.62 11.64 15.28
N LYS A 99 -9.59 12.43 15.64
CA LYS A 99 -8.32 12.45 14.89
C LYS A 99 -7.80 11.01 14.78
N PRO A 100 -7.50 10.50 13.58
CA PRO A 100 -7.06 9.12 13.42
C PRO A 100 -5.71 8.95 14.11
N SER A 101 -5.69 8.24 15.24
CA SER A 101 -4.43 7.83 15.87
C SER A 101 -3.80 6.70 15.05
N HIS A 102 -2.50 6.48 15.22
CA HIS A 102 -1.76 5.49 14.44
C HIS A 102 -2.37 4.06 14.55
N LYS A 103 -3.09 3.76 15.64
CA LYS A 103 -3.85 2.51 15.84
C LYS A 103 -5.14 2.45 15.00
N THR A 104 -5.86 3.57 14.83
CA THR A 104 -7.11 3.61 14.05
C THR A 104 -6.89 3.51 12.54
N ARG A 105 -5.74 3.97 12.02
CA ARG A 105 -5.35 3.78 10.61
C ARG A 105 -5.20 2.30 10.22
N VAL A 106 -4.92 1.43 11.18
CA VAL A 106 -4.83 -0.02 10.97
C VAL A 106 -6.23 -0.66 10.89
N ALA A 107 -7.20 -0.14 11.64
CA ALA A 107 -8.57 -0.68 11.69
C ALA A 107 -9.44 -0.31 10.47
N ASN A 108 -9.21 0.86 9.85
CA ASN A 108 -10.04 1.37 8.74
C ASN A 108 -9.49 1.10 7.33
N LYS A 109 -8.36 0.41 7.20
CA LYS A 109 -8.07 -0.34 5.97
C LYS A 109 -8.91 -1.61 6.06
N GLN A 110 -9.85 -1.77 5.13
CA GLN A 110 -10.61 -3.00 4.85
C GLN A 110 -9.90 -4.22 5.45
N LYS A 111 -10.60 -4.96 6.34
CA LYS A 111 -10.17 -6.25 6.89
C LYS A 111 -9.52 -7.07 5.78
N ARG A 112 -8.18 -7.02 5.71
CA ARG A 112 -7.39 -8.11 5.16
C ARG A 112 -7.58 -9.25 6.14
N PRO A 113 -7.75 -10.50 5.67
CA PRO A 113 -7.88 -11.63 6.59
C PRO A 113 -6.71 -11.57 7.57
N ARG A 114 -7.05 -11.58 8.86
CA ARG A 114 -6.05 -11.70 9.93
C ARG A 114 -5.38 -13.05 9.68
N SER A 115 -4.10 -13.03 9.32
CA SER A 115 -3.24 -14.21 9.28
C SER A 115 -2.93 -14.64 10.72
N SER A 116 -3.96 -15.05 11.43
CA SER A 116 -3.88 -15.54 12.81
C SER A 116 -4.79 -16.76 12.97
N ASP A 117 -4.76 -17.66 11.99
CA ASP A 117 -4.90 -19.08 12.24
C ASP A 117 -3.51 -19.67 12.02
N CYS A 118 -2.69 -19.53 13.06
CA CYS A 118 -1.39 -20.18 13.17
C CYS A 118 -1.66 -21.65 13.51
N ALA A 119 -2.13 -22.42 12.53
CA ALA A 119 -1.88 -23.84 12.53
C ALA A 119 -0.37 -24.03 12.35
N LEU A 120 0.25 -24.87 13.18
CA LEU A 120 1.62 -25.33 13.06
C LEU A 120 1.93 -25.74 11.62
N GLN A 121 2.47 -24.81 10.83
CA GLN A 121 3.00 -25.10 9.50
C GLN A 121 4.50 -25.00 9.59
N MET A 122 5.19 -26.06 9.17
CA MET A 122 6.63 -26.05 8.97
C MET A 122 7.03 -24.75 8.26
N SER A 123 8.06 -24.08 8.76
CA SER A 123 8.47 -22.73 8.35
C SER A 123 8.74 -22.66 6.84
N THR A 124 7.73 -22.32 6.04
CA THR A 124 7.90 -22.15 4.59
C THR A 124 8.52 -20.78 4.32
N LYS A 125 9.61 -20.76 3.54
CA LYS A 125 10.38 -19.53 3.25
C LYS A 125 9.89 -18.80 2.00
N ILE A 126 8.73 -19.17 1.49
CA ILE A 126 8.13 -18.53 0.33
C ILE A 126 6.92 -17.71 0.74
N ILE A 127 6.91 -16.43 0.33
CA ILE A 127 5.78 -15.53 0.53
C ILE A 127 5.45 -14.87 -0.81
N LYS A 128 4.38 -15.33 -1.45
CA LYS A 128 3.91 -14.75 -2.70
C LYS A 128 3.08 -13.48 -2.46
N PRO A 129 3.25 -12.44 -3.30
CA PRO A 129 2.33 -11.32 -3.30
C PRO A 129 0.94 -11.79 -3.75
N ASN A 130 -0.11 -11.39 -3.02
CA ASN A 130 -1.52 -11.73 -3.24
C ASN A 130 -1.94 -13.17 -2.86
N ALA A 131 -1.17 -13.88 -2.03
CA ALA A 131 -1.52 -15.21 -1.51
C ALA A 131 -1.80 -16.26 -2.61
N ALA A 132 -1.16 -16.13 -3.76
CA ALA A 132 -1.16 -17.17 -4.77
C ALA A 132 -0.43 -18.42 -4.26
N GLU A 133 -0.86 -19.59 -4.71
CA GLU A 133 -0.24 -20.88 -4.37
C GLU A 133 1.19 -20.98 -4.94
N ALA A 134 2.08 -21.66 -4.22
CA ALA A 134 3.47 -21.86 -4.63
C ALA A 134 3.60 -22.96 -5.68
N ASP A 135 4.49 -22.77 -6.66
CA ASP A 135 4.75 -23.82 -7.64
C ASP A 135 5.56 -24.96 -7.01
N SER A 136 5.52 -26.17 -7.58
CA SER A 136 6.30 -27.32 -7.10
C SER A 136 7.81 -27.02 -7.05
N PHE A 137 8.31 -26.31 -8.06
CA PHE A 137 9.70 -25.86 -8.13
C PHE A 137 10.05 -24.88 -7.01
N GLU A 138 9.18 -23.90 -6.76
CA GLU A 138 9.39 -22.91 -5.71
C GLU A 138 9.33 -23.54 -4.32
N THR A 139 8.46 -24.53 -4.13
CA THR A 139 8.37 -25.33 -2.91
C THR A 139 9.66 -26.09 -2.66
N SER A 140 10.27 -26.65 -3.71
CA SER A 140 11.57 -27.33 -3.63
C SER A 140 12.69 -26.38 -3.18
N ILE A 141 12.71 -25.15 -3.70
CA ILE A 141 13.68 -24.12 -3.28
C ILE A 141 13.42 -23.67 -1.84
N SER A 142 12.15 -23.52 -1.45
CA SER A 142 11.77 -23.19 -0.08
C SER A 142 12.26 -24.27 0.89
N GLN A 143 12.05 -25.56 0.58
CA GLN A 143 12.55 -26.68 1.38
C GLN A 143 14.07 -26.66 1.50
N ALA A 144 14.78 -26.44 0.39
CA ALA A 144 16.24 -26.32 0.39
C ALA A 144 16.73 -25.21 1.34
N LEU A 145 16.06 -24.05 1.38
CA LEU A 145 16.41 -22.94 2.27
C LEU A 145 16.08 -23.21 3.76
N VAL A 146 15.11 -24.07 4.06
CA VAL A 146 14.78 -24.50 5.42
C VAL A 146 15.82 -25.48 5.94
N GLU A 147 16.22 -26.46 5.12
CA GLU A 147 17.29 -27.39 5.44
C GLU A 147 18.64 -26.68 5.66
N LEU A 148 18.91 -25.60 4.90
CA LEU A 148 20.11 -24.80 5.15
C LEU A 148 20.05 -24.03 6.47
N GLU A 149 18.85 -23.65 6.95
CA GLU A 149 18.71 -23.03 8.27
C GLU A 149 18.94 -24.01 9.41
N THR A 150 18.61 -25.29 9.25
CA THR A 150 18.83 -26.29 10.30
C THR A 150 20.30 -26.72 10.37
N ASN A 151 20.98 -26.79 9.23
CA ASN A 151 22.25 -27.50 9.11
C ASN A 151 23.50 -26.61 9.03
N SER A 152 23.35 -25.29 8.88
CA SER A 152 24.48 -24.38 8.64
C SER A 152 24.59 -23.25 9.66
N ASP A 153 25.77 -22.65 9.74
CA ASP A 153 26.03 -21.41 10.51
C ASP A 153 25.20 -20.22 10.02
N LEU A 154 24.51 -20.33 8.87
CA LEU A 154 23.68 -19.28 8.30
C LEU A 154 22.30 -19.18 8.97
N LYS A 155 22.02 -20.03 9.98
CA LYS A 155 20.75 -20.09 10.70
C LYS A 155 20.24 -18.72 11.18
N ALA A 156 21.10 -17.94 11.83
CA ALA A 156 20.71 -16.63 12.37
C ALA A 156 20.30 -15.63 11.27
N GLN A 157 20.97 -15.69 10.12
CA GLN A 157 20.73 -14.78 9.00
C GLN A 157 19.53 -15.22 8.16
N LEU A 158 19.35 -16.53 7.96
CA LEU A 158 18.30 -17.10 7.11
C LEU A 158 16.91 -17.14 7.76
N ARG A 159 16.80 -16.99 9.09
CA ARG A 159 15.52 -17.04 9.81
C ARG A 159 14.53 -15.95 9.39
N GLU A 160 15.03 -14.73 9.15
CA GLU A 160 14.18 -13.60 8.75
C GLU A 160 14.00 -13.45 7.23
N LEU A 161 14.72 -14.27 6.47
CA LEU A 161 14.81 -14.14 5.02
C LEU A 161 13.81 -15.08 4.36
N TYR A 162 13.07 -14.52 3.40
CA TYR A 162 12.11 -15.24 2.59
C TYR A 162 12.25 -14.82 1.12
N ILE A 163 11.80 -15.69 0.23
CA ILE A 163 11.79 -15.48 -1.21
C ILE A 163 10.36 -15.18 -1.67
N THR A 164 10.25 -14.45 -2.77
CA THR A 164 8.93 -14.11 -3.36
C THR A 164 8.52 -15.11 -4.42
N LYS A 165 9.45 -15.44 -5.31
CA LYS A 165 9.23 -16.29 -6.49
C LYS A 165 10.54 -16.97 -6.86
N ALA A 166 10.45 -18.08 -7.58
CA ALA A 166 11.62 -18.65 -8.23
C ALA A 166 11.26 -19.14 -9.64
N LYS A 167 12.22 -19.05 -10.56
CA LYS A 167 12.04 -19.45 -11.95
C LYS A 167 13.26 -20.23 -12.42
N GLU A 168 13.02 -21.33 -13.11
CA GLU A 168 14.06 -22.03 -13.86
C GLU A 168 14.10 -21.49 -15.29
N ILE A 169 15.30 -21.22 -15.81
CA ILE A 169 15.53 -20.81 -17.19
C ILE A 169 16.48 -21.80 -17.84
N GLU A 170 16.11 -22.29 -19.02
CA GLU A 170 16.95 -23.16 -19.85
C GLU A 170 17.84 -22.32 -20.79
N LEU A 171 19.14 -22.63 -20.77
CA LEU A 171 20.22 -21.92 -21.46
C LEU A 171 21.04 -22.90 -22.29
N HIS A 172 20.81 -23.02 -23.60
CA HIS A 172 21.69 -23.77 -24.53
C HIS A 172 22.29 -25.06 -23.92
N ASN A 173 21.44 -25.89 -23.28
CA ASN A 173 21.73 -27.16 -22.57
C ASN A 173 22.06 -27.11 -21.07
N LYS A 174 22.22 -25.93 -20.45
CA LYS A 174 22.35 -25.74 -18.99
C LYS A 174 21.08 -25.12 -18.41
N LYS A 175 20.61 -25.59 -17.25
CA LYS A 175 19.50 -24.94 -16.53
C LYS A 175 20.04 -24.00 -15.47
N SER A 176 19.47 -22.81 -15.37
CA SER A 176 19.82 -21.80 -14.37
C SER A 176 18.61 -21.41 -13.55
N ILE A 177 18.83 -21.18 -12.26
CA ILE A 177 17.77 -20.88 -11.29
C ILE A 177 17.84 -19.40 -10.93
N ILE A 178 16.71 -18.72 -11.08
CA ILE A 178 16.53 -17.33 -10.67
C ILE A 178 15.64 -17.30 -9.43
N ILE A 179 16.16 -16.72 -8.36
CA ILE A 179 15.42 -16.56 -7.11
C ILE A 179 15.10 -15.07 -6.93
N TYR A 180 13.81 -14.76 -6.84
CA TYR A 180 13.32 -13.41 -6.62
C TYR A 180 13.24 -13.09 -5.12
N VAL A 181 13.99 -12.09 -4.71
CA VAL A 181 14.09 -11.64 -3.31
C VAL A 181 13.29 -10.36 -3.12
N PRO A 182 12.54 -10.19 -2.02
CA PRO A 182 11.91 -8.92 -1.70
C PRO A 182 12.96 -7.80 -1.61
N MET A 183 12.74 -6.68 -2.31
CA MET A 183 13.68 -5.55 -2.36
C MET A 183 14.20 -5.08 -0.98
N PRO A 184 13.38 -5.01 0.09
CA PRO A 184 13.87 -4.61 1.42
C PRO A 184 14.90 -5.58 2.03
N LYS A 185 14.86 -6.86 1.64
CA LYS A 185 15.72 -7.92 2.18
C LYS A 185 16.93 -8.22 1.28
N LEU A 186 16.99 -7.64 0.08
CA LEU A 186 18.06 -7.88 -0.90
C LEU A 186 19.47 -7.65 -0.32
N LYS A 187 19.70 -6.55 0.40
CA LYS A 187 20.99 -6.26 1.03
C LYS A 187 21.40 -7.29 2.09
N ALA A 188 20.42 -7.89 2.78
CA ALA A 188 20.69 -8.94 3.74
C ALA A 188 21.08 -10.25 3.04
N PHE A 189 20.44 -10.56 1.90
CA PHE A 189 20.85 -11.66 1.04
C PHE A 189 22.27 -11.46 0.49
N GLN A 190 22.63 -10.27 0.01
CA GLN A 190 23.97 -9.98 -0.52
C GLN A 190 25.09 -10.29 0.48
N LYS A 191 24.90 -10.01 1.78
CA LYS A 191 25.90 -10.33 2.82
C LYS A 191 26.24 -11.83 2.89
N ILE A 192 25.26 -12.68 2.60
CA ILE A 192 25.38 -14.15 2.71
C ILE A 192 25.45 -14.83 1.35
N GLN A 193 25.29 -14.08 0.26
CA GLN A 193 25.03 -14.59 -1.08
C GLN A 193 26.15 -15.49 -1.58
N ILE A 194 27.42 -15.17 -1.32
CA ILE A 194 28.55 -16.00 -1.76
C ILE A 194 28.47 -17.42 -1.16
N ARG A 195 28.16 -17.54 0.14
CA ARG A 195 28.03 -18.83 0.82
C ARG A 195 26.75 -19.55 0.39
N LEU A 196 25.64 -18.82 0.38
CA LEU A 196 24.31 -19.32 0.06
C LEU A 196 24.25 -19.87 -1.38
N VAL A 197 24.81 -19.15 -2.35
CA VAL A 197 24.89 -19.60 -3.75
C VAL A 197 25.65 -20.92 -3.85
N ARG A 198 26.80 -21.07 -3.18
CA ARG A 198 27.58 -22.33 -3.21
C ARG A 198 26.80 -23.51 -2.66
N GLU A 199 26.08 -23.32 -1.55
CA GLU A 199 25.26 -24.37 -0.94
C GLU A 199 24.07 -24.78 -1.82
N LEU A 200 23.40 -23.81 -2.45
CA LEU A 200 22.31 -24.10 -3.39
C LEU A 200 22.83 -24.75 -4.67
N GLU A 201 23.95 -24.28 -5.24
CA GLU A 201 24.55 -24.89 -6.42
C GLU A 201 24.95 -26.36 -6.14
N LYS A 202 25.45 -26.66 -4.93
CA LYS A 202 25.72 -28.04 -4.50
C LYS A 202 24.45 -28.88 -4.43
N LYS A 203 23.33 -28.35 -3.93
CA LYS A 203 22.04 -29.07 -3.85
C LYS A 203 21.39 -29.28 -5.22
N PHE A 204 21.48 -28.29 -6.10
CA PHE A 204 20.83 -28.30 -7.42
C PHE A 204 21.74 -28.79 -8.54
N SER A 205 22.60 -29.80 -8.26
CA SER A 205 23.43 -30.50 -9.26
C SER A 205 24.35 -29.56 -10.07
N GLY A 206 24.86 -28.50 -9.45
CA GLY A 206 25.75 -27.53 -10.09
C GLY A 206 25.05 -26.54 -11.04
N LYS A 207 23.71 -26.49 -11.06
CA LYS A 207 22.96 -25.46 -11.81
C LYS A 207 23.27 -24.08 -11.24
N HIS A 208 23.55 -23.12 -12.11
CA HIS A 208 23.85 -21.75 -11.67
C HIS A 208 22.64 -21.09 -10.98
N VAL A 209 22.86 -20.57 -9.79
CA VAL A 209 21.82 -19.88 -9.01
C VAL A 209 22.11 -18.38 -8.95
N VAL A 210 21.13 -17.56 -9.31
CA VAL A 210 21.24 -16.10 -9.31
C VAL A 210 20.09 -15.47 -8.52
N PHE A 211 20.42 -14.48 -7.68
CA PHE A 211 19.46 -13.72 -6.91
C PHE A 211 19.11 -12.42 -7.62
N ILE A 212 17.82 -12.11 -7.72
CA ILE A 212 17.32 -10.86 -8.31
C ILE A 212 16.30 -10.24 -7.37
N GLY A 213 16.38 -8.92 -7.16
CA GLY A 213 15.34 -8.18 -6.46
C GLY A 213 14.01 -8.15 -7.23
N ASP A 214 12.91 -8.51 -6.56
CA ASP A 214 11.55 -8.35 -7.10
C ASP A 214 11.19 -6.86 -7.18
N ARG A 215 11.50 -6.26 -8.33
CA ARG A 215 11.27 -4.85 -8.63
C ARG A 215 10.00 -4.68 -9.46
N LYS A 216 9.12 -3.79 -9.02
CA LYS A 216 7.88 -3.47 -9.76
C LYS A 216 8.04 -2.23 -10.64
N ILE A 217 8.07 -2.44 -11.96
CA ILE A 217 8.03 -1.39 -12.98
C ILE A 217 6.63 -0.76 -13.00
N LEU A 218 6.55 0.57 -12.90
CA LEU A 218 5.31 1.30 -13.15
C LEU A 218 5.24 1.71 -14.63
N PRO A 219 4.05 1.77 -15.26
CA PRO A 219 3.94 2.27 -16.63
C PRO A 219 4.32 3.75 -16.73
N LYS A 220 4.81 4.17 -17.91
CA LYS A 220 5.09 5.59 -18.19
C LYS A 220 3.75 6.34 -18.19
N PRO A 221 3.60 7.44 -17.43
CA PRO A 221 2.39 8.24 -17.52
C PRO A 221 2.30 8.84 -18.92
N SER A 222 1.22 8.51 -19.62
CA SER A 222 0.85 9.03 -20.94
C SER A 222 -0.43 9.86 -20.82
N HIS A 223 -0.64 10.84 -21.69
CA HIS A 223 -1.89 11.61 -21.73
C HIS A 223 -3.13 10.72 -21.93
N LYS A 224 -2.97 9.55 -22.58
CA LYS A 224 -4.05 8.58 -22.84
C LYS A 224 -4.27 7.57 -21.70
N THR A 225 -3.63 7.74 -20.55
CA THR A 225 -3.73 6.75 -19.46
C THR A 225 -5.11 6.84 -18.80
N ARG A 226 -5.90 5.76 -18.88
CA ARG A 226 -7.28 5.66 -18.34
C ARG A 226 -7.38 6.01 -16.84
N VAL A 227 -6.33 5.74 -16.07
CA VAL A 227 -6.26 6.05 -14.64
C VAL A 227 -5.24 7.17 -14.44
N ALA A 228 -5.73 8.36 -14.07
CA ALA A 228 -4.86 9.46 -13.66
C ALA A 228 -4.13 9.09 -12.37
N ASN A 229 -2.80 8.98 -12.46
CA ASN A 229 -1.97 8.76 -11.28
C ASN A 229 -1.95 10.02 -10.44
N LYS A 230 -2.57 9.97 -9.25
CA LYS A 230 -2.56 11.09 -8.29
C LYS A 230 -1.15 11.43 -7.78
N GLN A 231 -0.24 10.47 -7.81
CA GLN A 231 1.14 10.61 -7.34
C GLN A 231 2.13 10.51 -8.50
N LYS A 232 3.18 11.33 -8.46
CA LYS A 232 4.30 11.27 -9.40
C LYS A 232 4.96 9.89 -9.38
N ARG A 233 5.23 9.33 -10.57
CA ARG A 233 5.99 8.07 -10.71
C ARG A 233 7.42 8.26 -10.16
N PRO A 234 7.87 7.45 -9.18
CA PRO A 234 9.23 7.51 -8.68
C PRO A 234 10.23 6.99 -9.74
N ARG A 235 11.42 7.61 -9.80
CA ARG A 235 12.47 7.26 -10.78
C ARG A 235 12.97 5.82 -10.62
N SER A 236 13.03 5.32 -9.39
CA SER A 236 13.39 3.93 -9.06
C SER A 236 12.44 2.87 -9.65
N ARG A 237 11.24 3.27 -10.07
CA ARG A 237 10.23 2.37 -10.68
C ARG A 237 10.06 2.63 -12.17
N THR A 238 11.10 3.19 -12.79
CA THR A 238 11.19 3.34 -14.24
C THR A 238 11.78 2.09 -14.87
N LEU A 239 11.40 1.79 -16.12
CA LEU A 239 11.88 0.61 -16.84
C LEU A 239 13.41 0.62 -16.92
N THR A 240 14.01 1.74 -17.34
CA THR A 240 15.47 1.89 -17.44
C THR A 240 16.16 1.68 -16.10
N SER A 241 15.71 2.36 -15.03
CA SER A 241 16.32 2.21 -13.70
C SER A 241 16.21 0.80 -13.15
N VAL A 242 15.10 0.10 -13.41
CA VAL A 242 14.94 -1.30 -13.00
C VAL A 242 15.86 -2.21 -13.81
N TYR A 243 16.05 -1.95 -15.10
CA TYR A 243 16.94 -2.74 -15.96
C TYR A 243 18.41 -2.58 -15.59
N ASP A 244 18.83 -1.39 -15.18
CA ASP A 244 20.18 -1.15 -14.66
C ASP A 244 20.37 -1.87 -13.32
N ALA A 245 19.40 -1.77 -12.41
CA ALA A 245 19.47 -2.44 -11.11
C ALA A 245 19.39 -3.98 -11.19
N ILE A 246 18.75 -4.54 -12.23
CA ILE A 246 18.80 -5.99 -12.49
C ILE A 246 20.20 -6.40 -12.93
N LEU A 247 20.91 -5.59 -13.73
CA LEU A 247 22.29 -5.92 -14.12
C LEU A 247 23.19 -5.99 -12.88
N GLU A 248 23.09 -5.01 -11.98
CA GLU A 248 23.86 -4.98 -10.72
C GLU A 248 23.61 -6.23 -9.86
N ASP A 249 22.36 -6.66 -9.71
CA ASP A 249 22.04 -7.87 -8.94
C ASP A 249 22.61 -9.14 -9.56
N LEU A 250 22.56 -9.26 -10.89
CA LEU A 250 23.02 -10.45 -11.61
C LEU A 250 24.52 -10.68 -11.40
N VAL A 251 25.31 -9.61 -11.39
CA VAL A 251 26.77 -9.72 -11.40
C VAL A 251 27.38 -9.78 -10.01
N PHE A 252 26.62 -9.64 -8.93
CA PHE A 252 27.14 -9.75 -7.56
C PHE A 252 27.89 -11.08 -7.35
N PRO A 253 29.13 -11.09 -6.82
CA PRO A 253 29.82 -10.02 -6.08
C PRO A 253 30.52 -8.93 -6.92
N ALA A 254 30.59 -9.13 -8.24
CA ALA A 254 30.99 -8.20 -9.29
C ALA A 254 30.40 -6.80 -9.11
N GLU A 255 31.23 -5.78 -9.02
CA GLU A 255 30.80 -4.41 -9.26
C GLU A 255 30.99 -4.06 -10.74
N ILE A 256 30.04 -3.31 -11.29
CA ILE A 256 30.10 -2.80 -12.65
C ILE A 256 30.94 -1.54 -12.64
N VAL A 257 32.14 -1.60 -13.23
CA VAL A 257 33.06 -0.45 -13.36
C VAL A 257 32.58 0.52 -14.43
N GLY A 258 31.99 -0.01 -15.49
CA GLY A 258 31.56 0.80 -16.63
C GLY A 258 30.50 0.11 -17.47
N LYS A 259 29.80 0.91 -18.27
CA LYS A 259 28.77 0.45 -19.19
C LYS A 259 28.87 1.23 -20.48
N ARG A 260 29.06 0.52 -21.60
CA ARG A 260 29.09 1.08 -22.95
C ARG A 260 27.93 0.50 -23.75
N ILE A 261 27.25 1.32 -24.54
CA ILE A 261 26.19 0.86 -25.42
C ILE A 261 26.68 1.04 -26.85
N ARG A 262 26.89 -0.08 -27.55
CA ARG A 262 27.22 -0.07 -28.97
C ARG A 262 25.93 -0.15 -29.76
N VAL A 263 25.68 0.83 -30.61
CA VAL A 263 24.58 0.82 -31.58
C VAL A 263 25.14 0.27 -32.89
N LYS A 264 24.54 -0.80 -33.43
CA LYS A 264 24.91 -1.37 -34.74
C LYS A 264 24.24 -0.59 -35.87
N LEU A 265 24.67 -0.82 -37.12
CA LEU A 265 24.08 -0.20 -38.31
C LEU A 265 22.58 -0.51 -38.44
N ASP A 266 22.17 -1.71 -38.02
CA ASP A 266 20.77 -2.14 -38.01
C ASP A 266 19.90 -1.45 -36.92
N GLY A 267 20.49 -0.55 -36.13
CA GLY A 267 19.85 0.13 -35.00
C GLY A 267 19.74 -0.72 -33.72
N SER A 268 20.14 -1.99 -33.77
CA SER A 268 20.19 -2.85 -32.59
C SER A 268 21.26 -2.37 -31.60
N GLN A 269 20.93 -2.46 -30.30
CA GLN A 269 21.81 -2.02 -29.22
C GLN A 269 22.41 -3.24 -28.53
N LEU A 270 23.74 -3.25 -28.38
CA LEU A 270 24.48 -4.23 -27.63
C LEU A 270 25.16 -3.53 -26.44
N ILE A 271 24.79 -3.95 -25.23
CA ILE A 271 25.29 -3.36 -23.99
C ILE A 271 26.55 -4.11 -23.57
N LYS A 272 27.69 -3.43 -23.59
CA LYS A 272 28.97 -3.94 -23.07
C LYS A 272 29.13 -3.47 -21.63
N VAL A 273 29.08 -4.41 -20.69
CA VAL A 273 29.24 -4.15 -19.26
C VAL A 273 30.65 -4.52 -18.86
N HIS A 274 31.36 -3.57 -18.27
CA HIS A 274 32.71 -3.76 -17.77
C HIS A 274 32.62 -4.15 -16.29
N LEU A 275 33.12 -5.34 -15.94
CA LEU A 275 33.15 -5.83 -14.57
C LEU A 275 34.52 -5.60 -13.93
N ASP A 276 34.57 -5.56 -12.60
CA ASP A 276 35.84 -5.48 -11.88
C ASP A 276 36.72 -6.72 -12.17
N LYS A 277 37.99 -6.48 -12.52
CA LYS A 277 38.97 -7.52 -12.88
C LYS A 277 39.37 -8.37 -11.67
N ASN A 278 39.32 -7.81 -10.45
CA ASN A 278 39.69 -8.55 -9.23
C ASN A 278 38.82 -9.78 -8.97
N GLN A 279 37.59 -9.76 -9.49
CA GLN A 279 36.61 -10.82 -9.26
C GLN A 279 36.43 -11.75 -10.48
N GLN A 280 37.29 -11.62 -11.50
CA GLN A 280 37.21 -12.38 -12.75
C GLN A 280 37.14 -13.88 -12.50
N THR A 281 38.03 -14.43 -11.68
CA THR A 281 38.09 -15.88 -11.36
C THR A 281 36.78 -16.43 -10.79
N THR A 282 36.05 -15.62 -10.02
CA THR A 282 34.79 -16.05 -9.39
C THR A 282 33.56 -15.94 -10.30
N ILE A 283 33.59 -15.10 -11.33
CA ILE A 283 32.39 -14.74 -12.10
C ILE A 283 32.47 -15.19 -13.56
N GLU A 284 33.67 -15.32 -14.12
CA GLU A 284 33.89 -15.64 -15.52
C GLU A 284 33.09 -16.85 -16.00
N HIS A 285 33.03 -17.92 -15.19
CA HIS A 285 32.26 -19.12 -15.50
C HIS A 285 30.72 -18.94 -15.52
N LYS A 286 30.20 -17.80 -15.03
CA LYS A 286 28.75 -17.47 -15.00
C LYS A 286 28.36 -16.41 -16.03
N VAL A 287 29.31 -15.83 -16.77
CA VAL A 287 29.06 -14.71 -17.70
C VAL A 287 27.99 -15.06 -18.76
N ASP A 288 28.09 -16.24 -19.37
CA ASP A 288 27.12 -16.71 -20.38
C ASP A 288 25.71 -16.87 -19.80
N THR A 289 25.65 -17.27 -18.52
CA THR A 289 24.41 -17.40 -17.77
C THR A 289 23.76 -16.03 -17.58
N PHE A 290 24.54 -15.03 -17.16
CA PHE A 290 24.04 -13.68 -16.93
C PHE A 290 23.52 -13.03 -18.22
N GLN A 291 24.24 -13.20 -19.34
CA GLN A 291 23.81 -12.69 -20.64
C GLN A 291 22.44 -13.25 -21.03
N SER A 292 22.28 -14.55 -20.88
CA SER A 292 21.07 -15.23 -21.29
C SER A 292 19.89 -14.94 -20.36
N VAL A 293 20.13 -14.89 -19.05
CA VAL A 293 19.14 -14.49 -18.04
C VAL A 293 18.67 -13.06 -18.32
N TYR A 294 19.58 -12.13 -18.54
CA TYR A 294 19.22 -10.73 -18.82
C TYR A 294 18.42 -10.59 -20.11
N LYS A 295 18.81 -11.31 -21.17
CA LYS A 295 18.09 -11.35 -22.46
C LYS A 295 16.67 -11.90 -22.27
N LYS A 296 16.48 -12.95 -21.48
CA LYS A 296 15.15 -13.51 -21.18
C LYS A 296 14.26 -12.58 -20.35
N LEU A 297 14.85 -11.82 -19.41
CA LEU A 297 14.09 -10.91 -18.54
C LEU A 297 13.74 -9.58 -19.20
N THR A 298 14.63 -9.04 -20.03
CA THR A 298 14.52 -7.67 -20.55
C THR A 298 14.36 -7.59 -22.07
N GLY A 299 14.69 -8.66 -22.79
CA GLY A 299 14.76 -8.66 -24.26
C GLY A 299 15.97 -7.92 -24.83
N ARG A 300 16.92 -7.45 -24.00
CA ARG A 300 18.11 -6.71 -24.44
C ARG A 300 19.34 -7.59 -24.44
N GLU A 301 20.22 -7.37 -25.41
CA GLU A 301 21.48 -8.10 -25.51
C GLU A 301 22.58 -7.40 -24.70
N VAL A 302 23.30 -8.20 -23.92
CA VAL A 302 24.39 -7.76 -23.04
C VAL A 302 25.60 -8.66 -23.26
N THR A 303 26.79 -8.08 -23.24
CA THR A 303 28.07 -8.80 -23.16
C THR A 303 28.84 -8.27 -21.96
N PHE A 304 29.47 -9.16 -21.20
CA PHE A 304 30.30 -8.78 -20.06
C PHE A 304 31.78 -8.88 -20.45
N GLU A 305 32.55 -7.87 -20.10
CA GLU A 305 33.98 -7.74 -20.43
C GLU A 305 34.75 -7.38 -19.15
N PHE A 306 35.97 -7.91 -19.01
CA PHE A 306 36.90 -7.52 -17.95
C PHE A 306 37.94 -6.58 -18.57
N PRO A 307 37.88 -5.26 -18.30
CA PRO A 307 38.82 -4.32 -18.90
C PRO A 307 40.22 -4.55 -18.34
N GLU A 308 41.22 -4.43 -19.19
CA GLU A 308 42.61 -4.34 -18.73
C GLU A 308 42.85 -2.94 -18.14
N PRO A 309 43.62 -2.84 -17.03
CA PRO A 309 44.04 -1.55 -16.54
C PRO A 309 44.84 -0.84 -17.63
N TYR A 310 44.51 0.43 -17.89
CA TYR A 310 45.33 1.26 -18.77
C TYR A 310 46.69 1.44 -18.07
N LEU A 311 47.72 0.79 -18.63
CA LEU A 311 49.14 1.02 -18.31
C LEU A 311 49.56 2.40 -18.82
#